data_AF-A0A832WBM3-F1
#
_entry.id   AF-A0A832WBM3-F1
#
_cell.length_a   1.000
_cell.length_b   1.000
_cell.length_c   1.000
_cell.angle_alpha   90.00
_cell.angle_beta   90.00
_cell.angle_gamma   90.00
#
_symmetry.space_group_name_H-M   'P 1'
#
loop_
_entity.id
_entity.type
_entity.pdbx_description
1 polymer ?
#
loop_
_entity_poly.entity_id
_entity_poly.type
_entity_poly.pdbx_seq_one_letter_code
_entity_poly.pdbx_strand_id
1 'polypeptide(L)'
;MKSIDYKTQILLAVFISSLLLGNLLGSKLIEIFGIVTSVGLFGYPVTFLITDIVEEVRGKEITKIFVHAGLLSLFIAVLFVFVSTGFPSSSLYPHSEAYNSVFSNSLRIILASMTAFVISQYHDLWAFNFWRQKTNGRCLWFRNNLSTIVSQLIDSIVFTFIAFYHATPELGAVQIFYMIVPLWVLKVGFALLDTPFVYLGVRWLAPESMDDVTYLGESLETGPVNG
;
A
#
# COMPACT_ATOMS: atom_id res chain seq x y z
N MET A 1 -25.33 7.25 1.07
CA MET A 1 -23.90 7.26 0.70
C MET A 1 -23.58 8.62 0.11
N LYS A 2 -22.63 9.39 0.66
CA LYS A 2 -22.17 10.64 0.02
C LYS A 2 -21.61 10.27 -1.36
N SER A 3 -21.98 11.01 -2.40
CA SER A 3 -21.40 10.83 -3.73
C SER A 3 -19.91 11.16 -3.68
N ILE A 4 -19.09 10.33 -4.32
CA ILE A 4 -17.65 10.57 -4.44
C ILE A 4 -17.45 11.72 -5.43
N ASP A 5 -16.87 12.83 -4.99
CA ASP A 5 -16.62 13.99 -5.84
C ASP A 5 -15.55 13.74 -6.90
N TYR A 6 -15.50 14.60 -7.93
CA TYR A 6 -14.60 14.45 -9.06
C TYR A 6 -13.11 14.39 -8.68
N LYS A 7 -12.66 15.21 -7.71
CA LYS A 7 -11.24 15.20 -7.27
C LYS A 7 -10.91 13.87 -6.60
N THR A 8 -11.82 13.35 -5.77
CA THR A 8 -11.65 12.03 -5.14
C THR A 8 -11.63 10.90 -6.19
N GLN A 9 -12.41 11.00 -7.27
CA GLN A 9 -12.36 10.02 -8.37
C GLN A 9 -11.03 10.06 -9.13
N ILE A 10 -10.45 11.25 -9.35
CA ILE A 10 -9.09 11.36 -9.93
C ILE A 10 -8.07 10.67 -9.03
N LEU A 11 -8.13 10.92 -7.72
CA LEU A 11 -7.24 10.28 -6.76
C LEU A 11 -7.40 8.75 -6.79
N LEU A 12 -8.63 8.24 -6.91
CA LEU A 12 -8.87 6.81 -7.06
C LEU A 12 -8.23 6.24 -8.33
N ALA A 13 -8.31 6.95 -9.45
CA ALA A 13 -7.68 6.54 -10.70
C ALA A 13 -6.15 6.49 -10.56
N VAL A 14 -5.53 7.54 -10.00
CA VAL A 14 -4.08 7.58 -9.76
C VAL A 14 -3.65 6.49 -8.79
N PHE A 15 -4.43 6.24 -7.74
CA PHE A 15 -4.20 5.16 -6.78
C PHE A 15 -4.19 3.80 -7.47
N ILE A 16 -5.23 3.47 -8.26
CA ILE A 16 -5.34 2.19 -8.96
C ILE A 16 -4.21 2.03 -9.98
N SER A 17 -3.91 3.08 -10.76
CA SER A 17 -2.81 3.04 -11.73
C SER A 17 -1.46 2.81 -11.06
N SER A 18 -1.18 3.52 -9.97
CA SER A 18 0.09 3.38 -9.22
C SER A 18 0.21 2.00 -8.60
N LEU A 19 -0.88 1.48 -8.05
CA LEU A 19 -0.94 0.13 -7.46
C LEU A 19 -0.69 -0.95 -8.52
N LEU A 20 -1.34 -0.86 -9.68
CA LEU A 20 -1.17 -1.82 -10.78
C LEU A 20 0.24 -1.76 -11.37
N LEU A 21 0.74 -0.55 -11.69
CA LEU A 21 2.08 -0.37 -12.24
C LEU A 21 3.17 -0.80 -11.26
N GLY A 22 3.01 -0.48 -9.98
CA GLY A 22 3.95 -0.91 -8.94
C GLY A 22 4.07 -2.43 -8.86
N ASN A 23 2.95 -3.14 -8.97
CA ASN A 23 2.96 -4.61 -8.94
C ASN A 23 3.43 -5.23 -10.26
N LEU A 24 2.99 -4.73 -11.41
CA LEU A 24 3.35 -5.28 -12.72
C LEU A 24 4.83 -5.06 -13.05
N LEU A 25 5.39 -3.89 -12.71
CA LEU A 25 6.79 -3.55 -12.93
C LEU A 25 7.69 -4.05 -11.78
N GLY A 26 7.09 -4.50 -10.68
CA GLY A 26 7.79 -4.87 -9.46
C GLY A 26 8.71 -6.09 -9.57
N SER A 27 8.62 -6.86 -10.65
CA SER A 27 9.54 -7.97 -10.93
C SER A 27 10.94 -7.48 -11.31
N LYS A 28 11.10 -6.23 -11.74
CA LYS A 28 12.40 -5.65 -12.07
C LYS A 28 13.11 -5.17 -10.81
N LEU A 29 14.24 -5.81 -10.51
CA LEU A 29 15.17 -5.35 -9.47
C LEU A 29 16.07 -4.23 -10.01
N ILE A 30 16.36 -3.27 -9.15
CA ILE A 30 17.25 -2.13 -9.37
C ILE A 30 18.14 -1.95 -8.14
N GLU A 31 19.25 -1.25 -8.31
CA GLU A 31 20.17 -0.93 -7.23
C GLU A 31 20.23 0.59 -7.04
N ILE A 32 19.97 1.05 -5.82
CA ILE A 32 20.02 2.46 -5.45
C ILE A 32 20.94 2.59 -4.23
N PHE A 33 22.03 3.34 -4.33
CA PHE A 33 23.01 3.51 -3.25
C PHE A 33 23.52 2.18 -2.63
N GLY A 34 23.69 1.13 -3.44
CA GLY A 34 24.12 -0.19 -2.97
C GLY A 34 23.01 -1.06 -2.36
N ILE A 35 21.76 -0.59 -2.39
CA ILE A 35 20.59 -1.33 -1.89
C ILE A 35 19.82 -1.89 -3.08
N VAL A 36 19.72 -3.22 -3.14
CA VAL A 36 18.87 -3.92 -4.13
C VAL A 36 17.41 -3.76 -3.72
N THR A 37 16.62 -3.19 -4.62
CA THR A 37 15.18 -2.95 -4.44
C THR A 37 14.43 -3.25 -5.73
N SER A 38 13.10 -3.16 -5.69
CA SER A 38 12.22 -3.35 -6.84
C SER A 38 11.77 -2.00 -7.40
N VAL A 39 11.59 -1.90 -8.72
CA VAL A 39 10.93 -0.73 -9.35
C VAL A 39 9.52 -0.51 -8.78
N GLY A 40 8.87 -1.59 -8.32
CA GLY A 40 7.55 -1.52 -7.70
C GLY A 40 7.51 -0.63 -6.45
N LEU A 41 8.65 -0.42 -5.80
CA LEU A 41 8.79 0.44 -4.63
C LEU A 41 8.26 1.86 -4.88
N PHE A 42 8.37 2.40 -6.10
CA PHE A 42 7.92 3.77 -6.41
C PHE A 42 6.40 3.92 -6.47
N GLY A 43 5.65 2.83 -6.70
CA GLY A 43 4.19 2.88 -6.72
C GLY A 43 3.59 3.05 -5.32
N TYR A 44 4.24 2.48 -4.29
CA TYR A 44 3.70 2.44 -2.93
C TYR A 44 3.61 3.81 -2.25
N PRO A 45 4.62 4.71 -2.28
CA PRO A 45 4.52 6.05 -1.71
C PRO A 45 3.32 6.83 -2.25
N VAL A 46 3.08 6.77 -3.57
CA VAL A 46 1.91 7.42 -4.19
C VAL A 46 0.61 6.85 -3.65
N THR A 47 0.52 5.52 -3.47
CA THR A 47 -0.69 4.91 -2.92
C THR A 47 -0.94 5.32 -1.47
N PHE A 48 0.10 5.34 -0.62
CA PHE A 48 -0.01 5.75 0.78
C PHE A 48 -0.37 7.22 0.92
N LEU A 49 0.31 8.10 0.18
CA LEU A 49 0.02 9.53 0.13
C LEU A 49 -1.45 9.79 -0.22
N ILE A 50 -1.97 9.11 -1.24
CA ILE A 50 -3.38 9.26 -1.64
C ILE A 50 -4.33 8.76 -0.55
N THR A 51 -4.07 7.59 0.05
CA THR A 51 -4.94 7.06 1.11
C THR A 51 -4.97 7.98 2.33
N ASP A 52 -3.83 8.58 2.70
CA ASP A 52 -3.72 9.49 3.83
C ASP A 52 -4.50 10.80 3.56
N ILE A 53 -4.33 11.40 2.37
CA ILE A 53 -5.09 12.59 1.96
C ILE A 53 -6.60 12.32 1.97
N VAL A 54 -7.02 11.17 1.44
CA VAL A 54 -8.44 10.80 1.35
C VAL A 54 -9.01 10.47 2.72
N GLU A 55 -8.27 9.78 3.59
CA GLU A 55 -8.71 9.48 4.95
C GLU A 55 -8.89 10.76 5.77
N GLU A 56 -7.96 11.70 5.66
CA GLU A 56 -8.02 12.97 6.38
C GLU A 56 -9.21 13.84 5.93
N VAL A 57 -9.46 13.94 4.62
CA VAL A 57 -10.48 14.86 4.08
C VAL A 57 -11.87 14.21 3.95
N ARG A 58 -11.94 12.92 3.65
CA ARG A 58 -13.17 12.19 3.32
C ARG A 58 -13.52 11.10 4.33
N GLY A 59 -12.61 10.77 5.24
CA GLY A 59 -12.81 9.79 6.29
C GLY A 59 -12.65 8.33 5.84
N LYS A 60 -12.55 7.45 6.85
CA LYS A 60 -12.27 6.02 6.69
C LYS A 60 -13.22 5.27 5.76
N GLU A 61 -14.49 5.66 5.70
CA GLU A 61 -15.47 4.97 4.85
C GLU A 61 -15.18 5.15 3.35
N ILE A 62 -14.66 6.31 2.94
CA ILE A 62 -14.25 6.54 1.55
C ILE A 62 -12.91 5.87 1.28
N THR A 63 -11.96 5.91 2.23
CA THR A 63 -10.66 5.20 2.10
C THR A 63 -10.85 3.69 1.92
N LYS A 64 -11.84 3.06 2.58
CA LYS A 64 -12.18 1.65 2.36
C LYS A 64 -12.55 1.35 0.91
N ILE A 65 -13.21 2.28 0.22
CA ILE A 65 -13.55 2.12 -1.20
C ILE A 65 -12.26 2.04 -2.05
N PHE A 66 -11.25 2.86 -1.74
CA PHE A 66 -9.95 2.82 -2.43
C PHE A 66 -9.27 1.47 -2.22
N VAL A 67 -9.23 1.00 -0.98
CA VAL A 67 -8.65 -0.31 -0.63
C VAL A 67 -9.37 -1.44 -1.37
N HIS A 68 -10.69 -1.46 -1.35
CA HIS A 68 -11.48 -2.52 -1.99
C HIS A 68 -11.38 -2.48 -3.51
N ALA A 69 -11.42 -1.29 -4.10
CA ALA A 69 -11.21 -1.10 -5.54
C ALA A 69 -9.78 -1.51 -5.96
N GLY A 70 -8.78 -1.19 -5.13
CA GLY A 70 -7.39 -1.62 -5.32
C GLY A 70 -7.26 -3.14 -5.31
N LEU A 71 -7.78 -3.81 -4.29
CA LEU A 71 -7.79 -5.28 -4.21
C LEU A 71 -8.51 -5.93 -5.40
N LEU A 72 -9.67 -5.40 -5.79
CA LEU A 72 -10.41 -5.87 -6.96
C LEU A 72 -9.58 -5.69 -8.24
N SER A 73 -8.91 -4.54 -8.40
CA SER A 73 -8.06 -4.27 -9.56
C SER A 73 -6.88 -5.24 -9.65
N LEU A 74 -6.26 -5.59 -8.51
CA LEU A 74 -5.19 -6.59 -8.45
C LEU A 74 -5.70 -7.98 -8.78
N PHE A 75 -6.88 -8.37 -8.29
CA PHE A 75 -7.50 -9.63 -8.66
C PHE A 75 -7.79 -9.73 -10.15
N ILE A 76 -8.31 -8.67 -10.76
CA ILE A 76 -8.50 -8.58 -12.21
C ILE A 76 -7.14 -8.70 -12.92
N ALA A 77 -6.11 -8.00 -12.45
CA ALA A 77 -4.77 -8.09 -13.03
C ALA A 77 -4.22 -9.53 -12.99
N VAL A 78 -4.38 -10.25 -11.87
CA VAL A 78 -4.03 -11.67 -11.75
C VAL A 78 -4.73 -12.51 -12.83
N LEU A 79 -6.05 -12.33 -13.01
CA LEU A 79 -6.81 -13.07 -14.02
C LEU A 79 -6.29 -12.78 -15.44
N PHE A 80 -6.07 -11.51 -15.78
CA PHE A 80 -5.59 -11.12 -17.10
C PHE A 80 -4.17 -11.63 -17.37
N VAL A 81 -3.27 -11.52 -16.39
CA VAL A 81 -1.91 -12.03 -16.51
C VAL A 81 -1.91 -13.55 -16.65
N PHE A 82 -2.69 -14.26 -15.82
CA PHE A 82 -2.82 -15.72 -15.89
C PHE A 82 -3.34 -16.19 -17.25
N VAL A 83 -4.38 -15.55 -17.77
CA VAL A 83 -4.91 -15.82 -19.11
C VAL A 83 -3.85 -15.53 -20.16
N SER A 84 -3.16 -14.39 -20.05
CA SER A 84 -2.18 -13.96 -21.02
C SER A 84 -0.96 -14.88 -21.12
N THR A 85 -0.50 -15.47 -20.02
CA THR A 85 0.65 -16.39 -20.01
C THR A 85 0.25 -17.85 -20.22
N GLY A 86 -1.04 -18.18 -20.07
CA GLY A 86 -1.56 -19.55 -20.16
C GLY A 86 -1.88 -20.03 -21.59
N PHE A 87 -2.14 -19.12 -22.53
CA PHE A 87 -2.42 -19.49 -23.92
C PHE A 87 -1.13 -19.77 -24.72
N PRO A 88 -1.16 -20.72 -25.67
CA PRO A 88 -0.04 -20.98 -26.55
C PRO A 88 0.21 -19.76 -27.45
N SER A 89 1.49 -19.47 -27.70
CA SER A 89 1.88 -18.35 -28.54
C SER A 89 1.65 -18.64 -30.02
N SER A 90 1.27 -17.60 -30.76
CA SER A 90 1.23 -17.65 -32.22
C SER A 90 2.65 -17.63 -32.79
N SER A 91 2.87 -18.27 -33.95
CA SER A 91 4.12 -18.14 -34.70
C SER A 91 4.43 -16.70 -35.13
N LEU A 92 3.43 -15.81 -35.11
CA LEU A 92 3.58 -14.38 -35.37
C LEU A 92 4.14 -13.60 -34.16
N TYR A 93 4.25 -14.22 -32.97
CA TYR A 93 4.74 -13.58 -31.76
C TYR A 93 6.07 -14.22 -31.30
N PRO A 94 7.22 -13.71 -31.76
CA PRO A 94 8.52 -14.35 -31.53
C PRO A 94 9.05 -14.21 -30.09
N HIS A 95 8.45 -13.34 -29.26
CA HIS A 95 8.96 -13.00 -27.93
C HIS A 95 8.24 -13.73 -26.78
N SER A 96 7.58 -14.85 -27.05
CA SER A 96 6.75 -15.56 -26.06
C SER A 96 7.49 -15.94 -24.79
N GLU A 97 8.75 -16.37 -24.89
CA GLU A 97 9.51 -16.83 -23.73
C GLU A 97 9.81 -15.69 -22.76
N ALA A 98 10.33 -14.57 -23.28
CA ALA A 98 10.59 -13.37 -22.50
C ALA A 98 9.29 -12.79 -21.91
N TYR A 99 8.21 -12.77 -22.70
CA TYR A 99 6.89 -12.34 -22.25
C TYR A 99 6.40 -13.17 -21.05
N ASN A 100 6.40 -14.50 -21.19
CA ASN A 100 5.93 -15.40 -20.14
C ASN A 100 6.82 -15.32 -18.90
N SER A 101 8.13 -15.15 -19.05
CA SER A 101 9.05 -14.97 -17.92
C SER A 101 8.74 -13.70 -17.12
N VAL A 102 8.56 -12.55 -17.80
CA VAL A 102 8.26 -11.27 -17.15
C VAL A 102 6.90 -11.31 -16.46
N PHE A 103 5.84 -11.70 -17.17
CA PHE A 103 4.48 -11.63 -16.65
C PHE A 103 4.17 -12.73 -15.62
N SER A 104 4.79 -13.91 -15.71
CA SER A 104 4.67 -14.93 -14.64
C SER A 104 5.36 -14.47 -13.35
N ASN A 105 6.47 -13.75 -13.45
CA ASN A 105 7.08 -13.10 -12.29
C ASN A 105 6.18 -11.99 -11.73
N SER A 106 5.59 -11.15 -12.58
CA SER A 106 4.62 -10.14 -12.12
C SER A 106 3.40 -10.77 -11.42
N LEU A 107 2.91 -11.92 -11.90
CA LEU A 107 1.85 -12.68 -11.23
C LEU A 107 2.25 -13.05 -9.79
N ARG A 108 3.48 -13.54 -9.61
CA ARG A 108 4.05 -13.85 -8.30
C ARG A 108 4.14 -12.61 -7.40
N ILE A 109 4.56 -11.46 -7.93
CA ILE A 109 4.61 -10.19 -7.19
C ILE A 109 3.21 -9.75 -6.74
N ILE A 110 2.21 -9.79 -7.63
CA ILE A 110 0.83 -9.41 -7.31
C ILE A 110 0.27 -10.31 -6.19
N LEU A 111 0.45 -11.63 -6.31
CA LEU A 111 -0.01 -12.59 -5.29
C LEU A 111 0.70 -12.38 -3.95
N ALA A 112 2.00 -12.07 -3.97
CA ALA A 112 2.75 -11.70 -2.77
C ALA A 112 2.15 -10.44 -2.12
N SER A 113 1.88 -9.38 -2.91
CA SER A 113 1.31 -8.13 -2.40
C SER A 113 -0.09 -8.32 -1.84
N MET A 114 -0.95 -9.10 -2.50
CA MET A 114 -2.30 -9.37 -2.00
C MET A 114 -2.25 -10.16 -0.69
N THR A 115 -1.39 -11.16 -0.60
CA THR A 115 -1.24 -12.01 0.59
C THR A 115 -0.68 -11.22 1.78
N ALA A 116 0.40 -10.47 1.55
CA ALA A 116 1.01 -9.59 2.54
C ALA A 116 0.02 -8.52 3.04
N PHE A 117 -0.72 -7.90 2.12
CA PHE A 117 -1.75 -6.93 2.45
C PHE A 117 -2.83 -7.53 3.36
N VAL A 118 -3.39 -8.68 3.00
CA VAL A 118 -4.45 -9.32 3.80
C VAL A 118 -3.95 -9.69 5.19
N ILE A 119 -2.78 -10.33 5.29
CA ILE A 119 -2.20 -10.74 6.58
C ILE A 119 -1.88 -9.52 7.45
N SER A 120 -1.27 -8.49 6.89
CA SER A 120 -0.92 -7.27 7.62
C SER A 120 -2.16 -6.53 8.13
N GLN A 121 -3.23 -6.45 7.34
CA GLN A 121 -4.49 -5.84 7.75
C GLN A 121 -5.17 -6.61 8.89
N TYR A 122 -5.21 -7.94 8.84
CA TYR A 122 -5.74 -8.73 9.95
C TYR A 122 -4.92 -8.55 11.23
N HIS A 123 -3.59 -8.51 11.10
CA HIS A 123 -2.71 -8.23 12.23
C HIS A 123 -2.96 -6.82 12.81
N ASP A 124 -3.08 -5.80 11.97
CA ASP A 124 -3.31 -4.42 12.41
C ASP A 124 -4.61 -4.29 13.23
N LEU A 125 -5.70 -4.85 12.73
CA LEU A 125 -6.99 -4.87 13.43
C LEU A 125 -6.91 -5.64 14.77
N TRP A 126 -6.21 -6.77 14.80
CA TRP A 126 -6.01 -7.54 16.01
C TRP A 126 -5.16 -6.80 17.04
N ALA A 127 -4.01 -6.25 16.61
CA ALA A 127 -3.07 -5.54 17.47
C ALA A 127 -3.72 -4.27 18.03
N PHE A 128 -4.43 -3.48 17.20
CA PHE A 128 -5.18 -2.32 17.66
C PHE A 128 -6.16 -2.67 18.78
N ASN A 129 -6.94 -3.74 18.62
CA ASN A 129 -7.91 -4.19 19.62
C ASN A 129 -7.25 -4.76 20.88
N PHE A 130 -6.18 -5.53 20.72
CA PHE A 130 -5.39 -6.08 21.83
C PHE A 130 -4.85 -4.95 22.72
N TRP A 131 -4.21 -3.95 22.12
CA TRP A 131 -3.69 -2.81 22.85
C TRP A 131 -4.82 -1.96 23.43
N ARG A 132 -5.96 -1.84 22.74
CA ARG A 132 -7.14 -1.14 23.26
C ARG A 132 -7.62 -1.69 24.59
N GLN A 133 -7.70 -3.01 24.69
CA GLN A 133 -8.09 -3.73 25.91
C GLN A 133 -7.01 -3.62 26.99
N LYS A 134 -5.74 -3.83 26.63
CA LYS A 134 -4.61 -3.84 27.57
C LYS A 134 -4.42 -2.50 28.30
N THR A 135 -4.76 -1.42 27.62
CA THR A 135 -4.40 -0.06 28.04
C THR A 135 -5.66 0.77 28.41
N ASN A 136 -6.83 0.11 28.60
CA ASN A 136 -8.09 0.72 29.06
C ASN A 136 -8.50 1.97 28.26
N GLY A 137 -8.33 1.95 26.93
CA GLY A 137 -8.65 3.12 26.10
C GLY A 137 -7.64 4.30 26.14
N ARG A 138 -6.70 4.38 27.10
CA ARG A 138 -5.72 5.48 27.21
C ARG A 138 -4.56 5.35 26.20
N CYS A 139 -4.02 6.45 25.68
CA CYS A 139 -2.91 6.50 24.70
C CYS A 139 -3.23 5.93 23.29
N LEU A 140 -4.18 6.55 22.57
CA LEU A 140 -4.53 6.21 21.17
C LEU A 140 -3.31 6.24 20.23
N TRP A 141 -2.48 7.28 20.34
CA TRP A 141 -1.33 7.49 19.46
C TRP A 141 -0.29 6.37 19.54
N PHE A 142 0.07 5.92 20.76
CA PHE A 142 1.06 4.87 20.95
C PHE A 142 0.62 3.54 20.32
N ARG A 143 -0.65 3.18 20.48
CA ARG A 143 -1.18 1.91 19.98
C ARG A 143 -1.34 1.91 18.46
N ASN A 144 -1.78 3.03 17.89
CA ASN A 144 -1.94 3.16 16.45
C ASN A 144 -0.59 3.02 15.75
N ASN A 145 0.42 3.80 16.18
CA ASN A 145 1.75 3.75 15.59
C ASN A 145 2.42 2.38 15.77
N LEU A 146 2.33 1.77 16.96
CA LEU A 146 2.92 0.45 17.20
C LEU A 146 2.25 -0.63 16.33
N SER A 147 0.92 -0.60 16.21
CA SER A 147 0.17 -1.51 15.35
C SER A 147 0.59 -1.36 13.89
N THR A 148 0.64 -0.13 13.38
CA THR A 148 1.03 0.16 12.00
C THR A 148 2.47 -0.26 11.71
N ILE A 149 3.42 0.06 12.59
CA ILE A 149 4.84 -0.29 12.42
C ILE A 149 5.02 -1.81 12.33
N VAL A 150 4.41 -2.55 13.25
CA VAL A 150 4.52 -4.03 13.27
C VAL A 150 3.81 -4.63 12.05
N SER A 151 2.63 -4.12 11.68
CA SER A 151 1.89 -4.58 10.51
C SER A 151 2.66 -4.32 9.21
N GLN A 152 3.34 -3.18 9.08
CA GLN A 152 4.21 -2.89 7.93
C GLN A 152 5.46 -3.78 7.87
N LEU A 153 6.00 -4.17 9.03
CA LEU A 153 7.09 -5.14 9.09
C LEU A 153 6.61 -6.52 8.64
N ILE A 154 5.44 -6.97 9.12
CA ILE A 154 4.81 -8.24 8.68
C ILE A 154 4.54 -8.21 7.18
N ASP A 155 3.96 -7.12 6.66
CA ASP A 155 3.76 -6.92 5.23
C ASP A 155 5.08 -7.09 4.46
N SER A 156 6.14 -6.41 4.90
CA SER A 156 7.43 -6.43 4.22
C SER A 156 8.09 -7.82 4.27
N ILE A 157 7.97 -8.54 5.39
CA ILE A 157 8.45 -9.92 5.51
C ILE A 157 7.67 -10.84 4.55
N VAL A 158 6.35 -10.89 4.68
CA VAL A 158 5.50 -11.78 3.88
C VAL A 158 5.65 -11.49 2.39
N PHE A 159 5.62 -10.20 2.00
CA PHE A 159 5.80 -9.78 0.62
C PHE A 159 7.15 -10.24 0.09
N THR A 160 8.26 -9.88 0.75
CA THR A 160 9.61 -10.16 0.23
C THR A 160 9.87 -11.65 0.14
N PHE A 161 9.41 -12.44 1.11
CA PHE A 161 9.50 -13.90 1.05
C PHE A 161 8.71 -14.48 -0.12
N ILE A 162 7.43 -14.14 -0.29
CA ILE A 162 6.62 -14.72 -1.37
C ILE A 162 7.13 -14.21 -2.73
N ALA A 163 7.47 -12.94 -2.85
CA ALA A 163 7.91 -12.29 -4.08
C ALA A 163 9.26 -12.80 -4.60
N PHE A 164 10.25 -12.97 -3.72
CA PHE A 164 11.65 -13.12 -4.13
C PHE A 164 12.35 -14.40 -3.67
N TYR A 165 11.83 -15.13 -2.67
CA TYR A 165 12.49 -16.35 -2.18
C TYR A 165 12.63 -17.41 -3.27
N HIS A 166 13.86 -17.80 -3.63
CA HIS A 166 14.13 -18.68 -4.78
C HIS A 166 13.53 -18.16 -6.11
N ALA A 167 13.34 -16.85 -6.27
CA ALA A 167 13.04 -16.28 -7.58
C ALA A 167 14.25 -16.39 -8.52
N THR A 168 15.47 -16.35 -7.96
CA THR A 168 16.72 -16.72 -8.63
C THR A 168 17.55 -17.59 -7.68
N PRO A 169 18.54 -18.35 -8.18
CA PRO A 169 19.42 -19.19 -7.35
C PRO A 169 20.15 -18.40 -6.24
N GLU A 170 20.37 -17.11 -6.45
CA GLU A 170 21.09 -16.22 -5.54
C GLU A 170 20.18 -15.68 -4.42
N LEU A 171 18.85 -15.75 -4.57
CA LEU A 171 17.86 -15.23 -3.62
C LEU A 171 17.48 -16.27 -2.56
N GLY A 172 18.46 -16.64 -1.73
CA GLY A 172 18.27 -17.49 -0.56
C GLY A 172 17.66 -16.73 0.63
N ALA A 173 17.32 -17.46 1.71
CA ALA A 173 16.70 -16.87 2.90
C ALA A 173 17.54 -15.72 3.51
N VAL A 174 18.86 -15.85 3.50
CA VAL A 174 19.79 -14.85 4.01
C VAL A 174 19.67 -13.53 3.23
N GLN A 175 19.70 -13.60 1.89
CA GLN A 175 19.53 -12.44 1.01
C GLN A 175 18.16 -11.78 1.21
N ILE A 176 17.09 -12.58 1.38
CA ILE A 176 15.75 -12.05 1.67
C ILE A 176 15.74 -11.25 2.97
N PHE A 177 16.36 -11.75 4.05
CA PHE A 177 16.48 -10.99 5.30
C PHE A 177 17.26 -9.69 5.12
N TYR A 178 18.34 -9.71 4.32
CA TYR A 178 19.09 -8.50 3.98
C TYR A 178 18.29 -7.49 3.15
N MET A 179 17.27 -7.93 2.38
CA MET A 179 16.39 -7.04 1.62
C MET A 179 15.27 -6.45 2.49
N ILE A 180 14.75 -7.19 3.47
CA ILE A 180 13.60 -6.77 4.29
C ILE A 180 13.87 -5.47 5.04
N VAL A 181 15.02 -5.37 5.74
CA VAL A 181 15.31 -4.21 6.59
C VAL A 181 15.46 -2.92 5.76
N PRO A 182 16.28 -2.87 4.69
CA PRO A 182 16.36 -1.69 3.84
C PRO A 182 15.03 -1.31 3.18
N LEU A 183 14.25 -2.29 2.70
CA LEU A 183 12.93 -2.02 2.12
C LEU A 183 11.96 -1.42 3.13
N TRP A 184 11.95 -1.96 4.35
CA TRP A 184 11.12 -1.42 5.43
C TRP A 184 11.57 -0.01 5.85
N VAL A 185 12.88 0.23 5.99
CA VAL A 185 13.43 1.57 6.27
C VAL A 185 13.08 2.56 5.17
N LEU A 186 13.17 2.16 3.89
CA LEU A 186 12.77 3.00 2.76
C LEU A 186 11.27 3.32 2.81
N LYS A 187 10.40 2.33 3.11
CA LYS A 187 8.95 2.58 3.30
C LYS A 187 8.69 3.60 4.40
N VAL A 188 9.37 3.47 5.55
CA VAL A 188 9.26 4.43 6.66
C VAL A 188 9.79 5.80 6.24
N GLY A 189 10.92 5.85 5.53
CA GLY A 189 11.51 7.09 5.01
C GLY A 189 10.57 7.82 4.04
N PHE A 190 9.93 7.10 3.12
CA PHE A 190 8.91 7.67 2.23
C PHE A 190 7.72 8.21 3.01
N ALA A 191 7.17 7.45 3.97
CA ALA A 191 6.07 7.95 4.80
C ALA A 191 6.39 9.27 5.53
N LEU A 192 7.64 9.43 6.00
CA LEU A 192 8.10 10.69 6.60
C LEU A 192 8.21 11.82 5.56
N LEU A 193 8.71 11.52 4.35
CA LEU A 193 8.82 12.49 3.25
C LEU A 193 7.46 12.83 2.62
N ASP A 194 6.46 11.97 2.75
CA ASP A 194 5.13 12.17 2.20
C ASP A 194 4.33 13.21 3.00
N THR A 195 4.69 13.46 4.26
CA THR A 195 3.98 14.37 5.17
C THR A 195 3.73 15.78 4.59
N PRO A 196 4.71 16.50 4.00
CA PRO A 196 4.47 17.78 3.33
C PRO A 196 3.52 17.68 2.13
N PHE A 197 3.58 16.59 1.37
CA PHE A 197 2.69 16.36 0.23
C PHE A 197 1.26 16.07 0.67
N VAL A 198 1.07 15.40 1.82
CA VAL A 198 -0.25 15.22 2.43
C VAL A 198 -0.88 16.58 2.71
N TYR A 199 -0.17 17.50 3.36
CA TYR A 199 -0.71 18.85 3.63
C TYR A 199 -1.12 19.59 2.34
N LEU A 200 -0.34 19.48 1.27
CA LEU A 200 -0.68 20.07 -0.02
C LEU A 200 -1.93 19.42 -0.64
N GLY A 201 -2.00 18.08 -0.62
CA GLY A 201 -3.13 17.33 -1.14
C GLY A 201 -4.42 17.55 -0.36
N VAL A 202 -4.34 17.62 0.97
CA VAL A 202 -5.45 17.95 1.86
C VAL A 202 -6.01 19.33 1.52
N ARG A 203 -5.15 20.34 1.37
CA ARG A 203 -5.57 21.70 0.97
C ARG A 203 -6.25 21.72 -0.40
N TRP A 204 -5.78 20.91 -1.35
CA TRP A 204 -6.36 20.83 -2.68
C TRP A 204 -7.71 20.08 -2.73
N LEU A 205 -7.85 19.03 -1.90
CA LEU A 205 -9.05 18.19 -1.83
C LEU A 205 -10.12 18.75 -0.88
N ALA A 206 -9.73 19.62 0.05
CA ALA A 206 -10.63 20.30 0.98
C ALA A 206 -11.78 20.99 0.22
N PRO A 207 -13.02 20.92 0.73
CA PRO A 207 -14.15 21.66 0.16
C PRO A 207 -13.84 23.16 0.14
N GLU A 208 -14.26 23.87 -0.91
CA GLU A 208 -14.11 25.34 -1.01
C GLU A 208 -14.86 26.12 0.08
N SER A 209 -15.81 25.48 0.79
CA SER A 209 -16.48 26.06 1.96
C SER A 209 -15.60 25.92 3.21
N MET A 210 -14.68 26.86 3.35
CA MET A 210 -13.77 27.12 4.48
C MET A 210 -14.46 27.47 5.82
N ASP A 211 -15.65 26.94 6.11
CA ASP A 211 -16.31 27.12 7.41
C ASP A 211 -16.30 25.82 8.26
N ASP A 212 -16.11 24.64 7.64
CA ASP A 212 -16.18 23.35 8.36
C ASP A 212 -14.84 22.84 8.93
N VAL A 213 -13.71 23.38 8.47
CA VAL A 213 -12.36 22.94 8.92
C VAL A 213 -12.09 23.36 10.37
N THR A 214 -12.68 24.48 10.81
CA THR A 214 -12.55 24.99 12.18
C THR A 214 -13.25 24.07 13.19
N TYR A 215 -14.34 23.38 12.81
CA TYR A 215 -15.11 22.51 13.71
C TYR A 215 -14.44 21.17 14.03
N LEU A 216 -13.53 20.67 13.19
CA LEU A 216 -12.82 19.41 13.43
C LEU A 216 -11.61 19.57 14.37
N GLY A 217 -11.01 20.76 14.42
CA GLY A 217 -9.94 21.08 15.37
C GLY A 217 -10.44 21.28 16.80
N GLU A 218 -11.57 21.98 16.98
CA GLU A 218 -12.13 22.27 18.31
C GLU A 218 -12.82 21.06 18.97
N SER A 219 -13.46 20.18 18.20
CA SER A 219 -14.19 19.02 18.76
C SER A 219 -13.29 17.92 19.32
N LEU A 220 -11.97 17.96 19.06
CA LEU A 220 -10.99 17.05 19.64
C LEU A 220 -10.36 17.57 20.94
N GLU A 221 -10.47 18.87 21.24
CA GLU A 221 -9.94 19.46 22.48
C GLU A 221 -11.00 19.72 23.55
N THR A 222 -12.28 19.80 23.19
CA THR A 222 -13.38 20.05 24.16
C THR A 222 -14.31 18.83 24.31
N GLY A 223 -13.77 17.70 24.75
CA GLY A 223 -14.58 16.68 25.43
C GLY A 223 -14.87 17.14 26.87
N PRO A 224 -16.09 16.95 27.43
CA PRO A 224 -16.43 17.51 28.73
C PRO A 224 -15.54 16.93 29.83
N VAL A 225 -14.79 17.81 30.50
CA VAL A 225 -14.22 17.54 31.82
C VAL A 225 -15.39 17.54 32.80
N ASN A 226 -16.02 16.37 32.97
CA ASN A 226 -16.93 16.11 34.08
C ASN A 226 -16.12 15.44 35.20
N GLY A 227 -15.94 16.18 36.30
CA GLY A 227 -15.27 15.79 37.53
C GLY A 227 -14.96 17.01 38.37
#